data_AF-A0A8T6V112-F1
#
_entry.id   AF-A0A8T6V112-F1
#
_cell.length_a   1.000
_cell.length_b   1.000
_cell.length_c   1.000
_cell.angle_alpha   90.00
_cell.angle_beta   90.00
_cell.angle_gamma   90.00
#
_symmetry.space_group_name_H-M   'P 1'
#
loop_
_entity.id
_entity.type
_entity.pdbx_description
1 polymer ?
#
loop_
_entity_poly.entity_id
_entity_poly.type
_entity_poly.pdbx_seq_one_letter_code
_entity_poly.pdbx_strand_id
1 'polypeptide(L)'
;VRNIYQLDYNTLLFKLRKHNGRVFRLVLESGKRLHLTSYSREKPKFPPDFCMALRKYLRNCWLTNVEQYEFERVVTFTFKTWAGEMRLYLELFGGGNVILVDGDGEILHALEYKRMRDRNILRGEAFSFPPPIGKNPLSIEKEEFAEALKDSGDSEVVRALVQTLSIGGFYAEEVLLQAAIE
;
A
#
# COMPACT_ATOMS: atom_id res chain seq x y z
N VAL A 1 -7.05 -12.39 12.33
CA VAL A 1 -7.18 -11.01 12.86
C VAL A 1 -8.04 -11.01 14.11
N ARG A 2 -7.54 -10.54 15.26
CA ARG A 2 -8.30 -10.54 16.53
C ARG A 2 -9.21 -9.33 16.66
N ASN A 3 -8.71 -8.14 16.31
CA ASN A 3 -9.51 -6.93 16.26
C ASN A 3 -8.82 -5.88 15.38
N ILE A 4 -9.59 -4.87 14.98
CA ILE A 4 -9.12 -3.73 14.18
C ILE A 4 -9.55 -2.47 14.92
N TYR A 5 -8.71 -1.46 14.97
CA TYR A 5 -9.05 -0.13 15.49
C TYR A 5 -8.65 0.90 14.45
N GLN A 6 -9.35 2.02 14.43
CA GLN A 6 -8.93 3.22 13.72
C GLN A 6 -8.52 4.22 14.81
N LEU A 7 -7.27 4.65 14.81
CA LEU A 7 -6.69 5.45 15.89
C LEU A 7 -6.94 6.95 15.66
N ASP A 8 -6.91 7.36 14.40
CA ASP A 8 -7.21 8.70 13.91
C ASP A 8 -7.82 8.56 12.50
N TYR A 9 -7.92 9.65 11.75
CA TYR A 9 -8.53 9.64 10.42
C TYR A 9 -7.88 8.62 9.47
N ASN A 10 -6.55 8.55 9.39
CA ASN A 10 -5.83 7.78 8.38
C ASN A 10 -5.04 6.57 8.92
N THR A 11 -5.09 6.33 10.24
CA THR A 11 -4.31 5.27 10.89
C THR A 11 -5.19 4.14 11.43
N LEU A 12 -4.94 2.92 10.95
CA LEU A 12 -5.51 1.68 11.45
C LEU A 12 -4.52 0.89 12.31
N LEU A 13 -5.03 0.16 13.29
CA LEU A 13 -4.30 -0.76 14.14
C LEU A 13 -4.94 -2.14 14.09
N PHE A 14 -4.28 -3.07 13.42
CA PHE A 14 -4.64 -4.48 13.38
C PHE A 14 -4.01 -5.22 14.54
N LYS A 15 -4.84 -5.81 15.41
CA LYS A 15 -4.39 -6.76 16.42
C LYS A 15 -4.41 -8.15 15.80
N LEU A 16 -3.24 -8.67 15.45
CA LEU A 16 -3.07 -9.99 14.84
C LEU A 16 -2.64 -10.99 15.93
N ARG A 17 -3.09 -12.25 15.83
CA ARG A 17 -2.70 -13.34 16.72
C ARG A 17 -2.24 -14.51 15.88
N LYS A 18 -1.00 -14.98 16.10
CA LYS A 18 -0.48 -16.22 15.49
C LYS A 18 -1.02 -17.45 16.24
N HIS A 19 -0.90 -18.63 15.63
CA HIS A 19 -1.30 -19.91 16.23
C HIS A 19 -0.63 -20.16 17.59
N ASN A 20 0.64 -19.79 17.74
CA ASN A 20 1.39 -19.91 18.99
C ASN A 20 0.99 -18.91 20.09
N GLY A 21 -0.13 -18.20 19.93
CA GLY A 21 -0.63 -17.22 20.89
C GLY A 21 0.03 -15.84 20.81
N ARG A 22 1.16 -15.68 20.10
CA ARG A 22 1.84 -14.38 19.96
C ARG A 22 0.93 -13.35 19.31
N VAL A 23 0.83 -12.18 19.94
CA VAL A 23 0.04 -11.06 19.46
C VAL A 23 0.94 -10.01 18.84
N PHE A 24 0.60 -9.58 17.63
CA PHE A 24 1.24 -8.49 16.92
C PHE A 24 0.25 -7.32 16.81
N ARG A 25 0.78 -6.10 16.86
CA ARG A 25 0.02 -4.89 16.54
C ARG A 25 0.64 -4.29 15.30
N LEU A 26 -0.12 -4.32 14.21
CA LEU A 26 0.26 -3.78 12.91
C LEU A 26 -0.43 -2.43 12.73
N VAL A 27 0.36 -1.37 12.60
CA VAL A 27 -0.11 -0.03 12.27
C VAL A 27 -0.07 0.14 10.76
N LEU A 28 -1.19 0.57 10.17
CA LEU A 28 -1.29 1.00 8.79
C LEU A 28 -1.67 2.48 8.78
N GLU A 29 -0.78 3.36 8.35
CA GLU A 29 -1.02 4.80 8.24
C GLU A 29 -1.04 5.17 6.76
N SER A 30 -2.25 5.42 6.25
CA SER A 30 -2.48 5.69 4.84
C SER A 30 -1.67 6.89 4.36
N GLY A 31 -1.05 6.72 3.20
CA GLY A 31 -0.18 7.68 2.54
C GLY A 31 1.19 7.88 3.17
N LYS A 32 1.57 7.08 4.18
CA LYS A 32 2.82 7.29 4.92
C LYS A 32 3.61 6.02 5.24
N ARG A 33 3.05 5.09 6.03
CA ARG A 33 3.82 3.94 6.54
C ARG A 33 2.97 2.76 6.96
N LEU A 34 3.63 1.60 7.08
CA LEU A 34 3.15 0.47 7.87
C LEU A 34 4.27 -0.05 8.77
N HIS A 35 3.94 -0.50 9.98
CA HIS A 35 4.95 -1.08 10.89
C HIS A 35 4.31 -1.90 12.01
N LEU A 36 5.11 -2.78 12.62
CA LEU A 36 4.75 -3.44 13.87
C LEU A 36 5.09 -2.54 15.07
N THR A 37 4.27 -2.61 16.11
CA THR A 37 4.48 -1.81 17.33
C THR A 37 4.24 -2.61 18.61
N SER A 38 5.10 -2.38 19.61
CA SER A 38 4.92 -2.88 20.98
C SER A 38 4.08 -1.93 21.84
N TYR A 39 4.03 -0.65 21.48
CA TYR A 39 3.38 0.41 22.24
C TYR A 39 1.86 0.21 22.34
N SER A 40 1.31 0.51 23.51
CA SER A 40 -0.13 0.72 23.67
C SER A 40 -0.49 2.07 23.07
N ARG A 41 -1.52 2.10 22.24
CA ARG A 41 -2.11 3.33 21.72
C ARG A 41 -3.51 3.50 22.28
N GLU A 42 -3.87 4.74 22.57
CA GLU A 42 -5.25 5.10 22.89
C GLU A 42 -6.15 4.75 21.71
N LYS A 43 -7.35 4.29 22.01
CA LYS A 43 -8.34 3.85 21.02
C LYS A 43 -9.55 4.74 21.18
N PRO A 44 -10.18 5.20 20.09
CA PRO A 44 -11.42 5.94 20.22
C PRO A 44 -12.48 5.07 20.90
N LYS A 45 -13.31 5.73 21.72
CA LYS A 45 -14.43 5.07 22.41
C LYS A 45 -15.43 4.49 21.41
N PHE A 46 -15.68 5.22 20.32
CA PHE A 46 -16.57 4.82 19.25
C PHE A 46 -15.78 4.61 17.95
N PRO A 47 -15.81 3.39 17.37
CA PRO A 47 -15.14 3.12 16.11
C PRO A 47 -15.88 3.81 14.95
N PRO A 48 -15.17 4.49 14.03
CA PRO A 48 -15.76 5.03 12.81
C PRO A 48 -16.32 3.93 11.89
N ASP A 49 -17.17 4.32 10.93
CA ASP A 49 -17.88 3.41 10.03
C ASP A 49 -16.94 2.51 9.22
N PHE A 50 -15.85 3.08 8.68
CA PHE A 50 -14.86 2.29 7.94
C PHE A 50 -14.20 1.22 8.83
N CYS A 51 -13.82 1.56 10.07
CA CYS A 51 -13.32 0.59 11.04
C CYS A 51 -14.36 -0.52 11.33
N MET A 52 -15.64 -0.17 11.40
CA MET A 52 -16.72 -1.13 11.63
C MET A 52 -16.94 -2.05 10.41
N ALA A 53 -16.84 -1.52 9.20
CA ALA A 53 -16.85 -2.31 7.98
C ALA A 53 -15.69 -3.33 7.97
N LEU A 54 -14.45 -2.88 8.23
CA LEU A 54 -13.31 -3.78 8.33
C LEU A 54 -13.51 -4.87 9.39
N ARG A 55 -14.10 -4.53 10.55
CA ARG A 55 -14.42 -5.54 11.58
C ARG A 55 -15.48 -6.54 11.12
N LYS A 56 -16.48 -6.12 10.34
CA LYS A 56 -17.51 -7.01 9.80
C LYS A 56 -16.89 -8.08 8.89
N TYR A 57 -15.96 -7.67 8.03
CA TYR A 57 -15.37 -8.54 7.00
C TYR A 57 -14.12 -9.30 7.47
N LEU A 58 -13.25 -8.63 8.23
CA LEU A 58 -11.91 -9.13 8.54
C LEU A 58 -11.73 -9.57 9.99
N ARG A 59 -12.70 -9.40 10.89
CA ARG A 59 -12.53 -9.93 12.26
C ARG A 59 -12.61 -11.45 12.26
N ASN A 60 -11.72 -12.10 13.01
CA ASN A 60 -11.57 -13.55 13.11
C ASN A 60 -11.19 -14.25 11.80
N CYS A 61 -10.80 -13.52 10.75
CA CYS A 61 -10.28 -14.12 9.51
C CYS A 61 -8.77 -14.45 9.62
N TRP A 62 -8.24 -15.12 8.61
CA TRP A 62 -6.81 -15.43 8.49
C TRP A 62 -6.14 -14.45 7.52
N LEU A 63 -5.08 -13.76 7.95
CA LEU A 63 -4.18 -13.06 7.03
C LEU A 63 -3.25 -14.11 6.41
N THR A 64 -3.38 -14.35 5.11
CA THR A 64 -2.69 -15.43 4.39
C THR A 64 -1.50 -14.94 3.58
N ASN A 65 -1.55 -13.70 3.08
CA ASN A 65 -0.44 -13.11 2.33
C ASN A 65 -0.28 -11.62 2.63
N VAL A 66 0.95 -11.12 2.51
CA VAL A 66 1.29 -9.69 2.52
C VAL A 66 2.34 -9.48 1.44
N GLU A 67 2.01 -8.68 0.43
CA GLU A 67 2.89 -8.47 -0.72
C GLU A 67 2.90 -7.01 -1.15
N GLN A 68 4.00 -6.59 -1.75
CA GLN A 68 4.12 -5.30 -2.42
C GLN A 68 3.64 -5.47 -3.86
N TYR A 69 2.89 -4.50 -4.36
CA TYR A 69 2.55 -4.44 -5.78
C TYR A 69 3.70 -3.81 -6.57
N GLU A 70 4.36 -4.61 -7.41
CA GLU A 70 5.54 -4.20 -8.20
C GLU A 70 6.57 -3.46 -7.32
N PHE A 71 7.21 -2.41 -7.85
CA PHE A 71 8.04 -1.49 -7.08
C PHE A 71 7.27 -0.24 -6.63
N GLU A 72 5.94 -0.34 -6.52
CA GLU A 72 5.11 0.76 -6.11
C GLU A 72 4.89 0.78 -4.59
N ARG A 73 4.52 1.95 -4.07
CA ARG A 73 4.22 2.15 -2.63
C ARG A 73 2.80 1.68 -2.29
N VAL A 74 2.45 0.47 -2.70
CA VAL A 74 1.15 -0.16 -2.47
C VAL A 74 1.36 -1.56 -1.89
N VAL A 75 0.69 -1.85 -0.79
CA VAL A 75 0.76 -3.15 -0.11
C VAL A 75 -0.60 -3.83 -0.12
N THR A 76 -0.61 -5.08 -0.56
CA THR A 76 -1.78 -5.95 -0.61
C THR A 76 -1.74 -6.91 0.57
N PHE A 77 -2.81 -6.93 1.35
CA PHE A 77 -3.03 -7.91 2.41
C PHE A 77 -4.16 -8.85 1.98
N THR A 78 -3.86 -10.14 1.84
CA THR A 78 -4.86 -11.15 1.47
C THR A 78 -5.39 -11.85 2.70
N PHE A 79 -6.71 -11.95 2.81
CA PHE A 79 -7.39 -12.57 3.92
C PHE A 79 -8.29 -13.71 3.44
N LYS A 80 -8.19 -14.86 4.10
CA LYS A 80 -9.19 -15.94 4.00
C LYS A 80 -10.29 -15.71 5.03
N THR A 81 -11.49 -15.41 4.55
CA THR A 81 -12.67 -15.15 5.38
C THR A 81 -13.74 -16.24 5.20
N TRP A 82 -14.86 -16.13 5.92
CA TRP A 82 -16.00 -17.04 5.76
C TRP A 82 -16.79 -16.78 4.47
N ALA A 83 -16.69 -15.56 3.90
CA ALA A 83 -17.38 -15.14 2.69
C ALA A 83 -16.50 -15.26 1.43
N GLY A 84 -15.30 -15.86 1.55
CA GLY A 84 -14.32 -15.95 0.47
C GLY A 84 -13.02 -15.20 0.76
N GLU A 85 -12.17 -15.12 -0.25
CA GLU A 85 -10.96 -14.29 -0.21
C GLU A 85 -11.34 -12.81 -0.20
N MET A 86 -10.61 -12.01 0.57
CA MET A 86 -10.74 -10.56 0.58
C MET A 86 -9.35 -9.93 0.58
N ARG A 87 -9.22 -8.79 -0.09
CA ARG A 87 -7.96 -8.05 -0.20
C ARG A 87 -8.11 -6.67 0.43
N LEU A 88 -7.12 -6.28 1.21
CA LEU A 88 -7.00 -4.92 1.71
C LEU A 88 -5.78 -4.28 1.08
N TYR A 89 -5.98 -3.22 0.32
CA TYR A 89 -4.92 -2.44 -0.31
C TYR A 89 -4.59 -1.24 0.57
N LEU A 90 -3.30 -1.01 0.79
CA LEU A 90 -2.78 0.15 1.50
C LEU A 90 -1.86 0.92 0.56
N GLU A 91 -2.20 2.18 0.30
CA GLU A 91 -1.39 3.07 -0.52
C GLU A 91 -0.60 4.02 0.39
N LEU A 92 0.72 4.08 0.17
CA LEU A 92 1.71 4.76 1.03
C LEU A 92 2.34 5.99 0.37
N PHE A 93 1.62 6.63 -0.56
CA PHE A 93 2.01 7.88 -1.22
C PHE A 93 1.03 9.01 -0.86
N GLY A 94 1.37 10.26 -1.20
CA GLY A 94 0.52 11.42 -0.89
C GLY A 94 -0.90 11.27 -1.43
N GLY A 95 -1.92 11.45 -0.59
CA GLY A 95 -3.32 11.18 -0.94
C GLY A 95 -3.67 9.70 -1.07
N GLY A 96 -2.83 8.80 -0.53
CA GLY A 96 -3.08 7.37 -0.47
C GLY A 96 -4.35 7.00 0.30
N ASN A 97 -4.75 5.75 0.19
CA ASN A 97 -6.00 5.23 0.72
C ASN A 97 -5.83 3.88 1.44
N VAL A 98 -6.90 3.39 2.05
CA VAL A 98 -7.06 2.00 2.48
C VAL A 98 -8.34 1.45 1.87
N ILE A 99 -8.25 0.38 1.08
CA ILE A 99 -9.35 -0.08 0.24
C ILE A 99 -9.57 -1.58 0.47
N LEU A 100 -10.78 -1.94 0.91
CA LEU A 100 -11.23 -3.33 1.06
C LEU A 100 -11.96 -3.76 -0.20
N VAL A 101 -11.52 -4.88 -0.75
CA VAL A 101 -11.99 -5.48 -2.00
C VAL A 101 -12.34 -6.94 -1.74
N ASP A 102 -13.37 -7.46 -2.39
CA ASP A 102 -13.75 -8.86 -2.30
C ASP A 102 -12.95 -9.78 -3.25
N GLY A 103 -13.37 -11.03 -3.35
CA GLY A 103 -12.72 -12.05 -4.18
C GLY A 103 -12.89 -11.80 -5.68
N ASP A 104 -13.97 -11.14 -6.08
CA ASP A 104 -14.31 -10.82 -7.47
C ASP A 104 -13.63 -9.53 -7.95
N GLY A 105 -12.95 -8.83 -7.05
CA GLY A 105 -12.21 -7.61 -7.36
C GLY A 105 -13.05 -6.34 -7.21
N GLU A 106 -14.25 -6.41 -6.61
CA GLU A 106 -15.10 -5.26 -6.38
C GLU A 106 -14.78 -4.55 -5.06
N ILE A 107 -14.78 -3.21 -5.10
CA ILE A 107 -14.53 -2.38 -3.92
C ILE A 107 -15.74 -2.45 -2.98
N LEU A 108 -15.56 -3.07 -1.82
CA LEU A 108 -16.57 -3.12 -0.77
C LEU A 108 -16.61 -1.82 0.03
N HIS A 109 -15.44 -1.35 0.46
CA HIS A 109 -15.27 -0.16 1.29
C HIS A 109 -13.91 0.48 1.06
N ALA A 110 -13.85 1.81 1.12
CA ALA A 110 -12.60 2.56 1.14
C ALA A 110 -12.60 3.53 2.33
N LEU A 111 -11.40 3.88 2.80
CA LEU A 111 -11.24 4.92 3.82
C LEU A 111 -11.74 6.27 3.26
N GLU A 112 -11.42 6.54 2.00
CA GLU A 112 -11.91 7.70 1.25
C GLU A 112 -12.44 7.27 -0.13
N TYR A 113 -13.64 7.71 -0.49
CA TYR A 113 -14.20 7.49 -1.82
C TYR A 113 -13.90 8.69 -2.71
N LYS A 114 -13.32 8.46 -3.89
CA LYS A 114 -12.85 9.53 -4.77
C LYS A 114 -12.94 9.15 -6.25
N ARG A 115 -13.30 10.12 -7.08
CA ARG A 115 -13.14 10.06 -8.54
C ARG A 115 -11.83 10.74 -8.90
N MET A 116 -10.94 10.03 -9.57
CA MET A 116 -9.67 10.56 -10.04
C MET A 116 -9.63 10.47 -11.56
N ARG A 117 -8.65 11.14 -12.16
CA ARG A 117 -8.47 11.13 -13.62
C ARG A 117 -8.24 9.72 -14.15
N ASP A 118 -7.43 8.92 -13.45
CA ASP A 118 -6.93 7.64 -13.97
C ASP A 118 -7.71 6.44 -13.42
N ARG A 119 -8.40 6.58 -12.29
CA ARG A 119 -9.27 5.54 -11.71
C ARG A 119 -10.27 6.10 -10.70
N ASN A 120 -11.34 5.36 -10.48
CA ASN A 120 -12.30 5.64 -9.43
C ASN A 120 -12.10 4.70 -8.26
N ILE A 121 -12.23 5.22 -7.04
CA ILE A 121 -12.37 4.42 -5.82
C ILE A 121 -13.79 4.63 -5.32
N LEU A 122 -14.72 3.82 -5.82
CA LEU A 122 -16.14 3.88 -5.49
C LEU A 122 -16.64 2.48 -5.13
N ARG A 123 -17.65 2.42 -4.27
CA ARG A 123 -18.23 1.16 -3.83
C ARG A 123 -18.92 0.43 -4.99
N GLY A 124 -18.66 -0.86 -5.13
CA GLY A 124 -19.21 -1.71 -6.19
C GLY A 124 -18.52 -1.56 -7.55
N GLU A 125 -17.48 -0.74 -7.65
CA GLU A 125 -16.64 -0.69 -8.85
C GLU A 125 -15.46 -1.65 -8.72
N ALA A 126 -14.96 -2.14 -9.86
CA ALA A 126 -13.75 -2.96 -9.92
C ALA A 126 -12.53 -2.15 -9.45
N PHE A 127 -11.73 -2.73 -8.56
CA PHE A 127 -10.48 -2.11 -8.10
C PHE A 127 -9.42 -2.12 -9.20
N SER A 128 -8.74 -0.99 -9.35
CA SER A 128 -7.52 -0.88 -10.15
C SER A 128 -6.40 -0.22 -9.35
N PHE A 129 -5.17 -0.66 -9.60
CA PHE A 129 -3.97 -0.05 -9.02
C PHE A 129 -3.74 1.36 -9.55
N PRO A 130 -3.01 2.24 -8.81
CA PRO A 130 -2.57 3.50 -9.38
C PRO A 130 -1.67 3.24 -10.60
N PRO A 131 -1.67 4.15 -11.60
CA PRO A 131 -0.76 4.01 -12.72
C PRO A 131 0.71 4.03 -12.21
N PRO A 132 1.57 3.14 -12.69
CA PRO A 132 2.99 3.16 -12.34
C PRO A 132 3.63 4.45 -12.85
N ILE A 133 4.56 5.00 -12.06
CA ILE A 133 5.28 6.23 -12.44
C ILE A 133 6.45 5.89 -13.38
N GLY A 134 7.18 4.83 -13.04
CA GLY A 134 8.33 4.33 -13.77
C GLY A 134 8.32 2.80 -13.89
N LYS A 135 9.45 2.27 -14.30
CA LYS A 135 9.73 0.84 -14.44
C LYS A 135 10.18 0.25 -13.12
N ASN A 136 9.94 -1.05 -12.94
CA ASN A 136 10.38 -1.77 -11.75
C ASN A 136 11.91 -2.03 -11.82
N PRO A 137 12.74 -1.43 -10.95
CA PRO A 137 14.19 -1.61 -10.97
C PRO A 137 14.65 -3.03 -10.65
N LEU A 138 13.79 -3.87 -10.07
CA LEU A 138 14.13 -5.26 -9.75
C LEU A 138 13.98 -6.19 -10.97
N SER A 139 13.32 -5.75 -12.03
CA SER A 139 13.01 -6.58 -13.21
C SER A 139 13.36 -5.93 -14.55
N ILE A 140 13.81 -4.68 -14.56
CA ILE A 140 14.19 -3.97 -15.79
C ILE A 140 15.50 -4.52 -16.35
N GLU A 141 15.53 -4.76 -17.66
CA GLU A 141 16.75 -5.16 -18.37
C GLU A 141 17.62 -3.95 -18.72
N LYS A 142 18.93 -4.18 -18.91
CA LYS A 142 19.90 -3.11 -19.13
C LYS A 142 19.58 -2.27 -20.37
N GLU A 143 19.16 -2.91 -21.45
CA GLU A 143 18.84 -2.26 -22.72
C GLU A 143 17.61 -1.36 -22.57
N GLU A 144 16.56 -1.86 -21.92
CA GLU A 144 15.34 -1.10 -21.63
C GLU A 144 15.62 0.08 -20.71
N PHE A 145 16.47 -0.11 -19.70
CA PHE A 145 16.89 0.96 -18.81
C PHE A 145 17.65 2.07 -19.56
N ALA A 146 18.59 1.69 -20.43
CA ALA A 146 19.35 2.63 -21.23
C ALA A 146 18.47 3.42 -22.21
N GLU A 147 17.44 2.78 -22.78
CA GLU A 147 16.47 3.45 -23.64
C GLU A 147 15.59 4.43 -22.84
N ALA A 148 15.04 4.01 -21.71
CA ALA A 148 14.22 4.87 -20.86
C ALA A 148 14.98 6.09 -20.30
N LEU A 149 16.29 5.96 -20.05
CA LEU A 149 17.13 7.10 -19.69
C LEU A 149 17.34 8.07 -20.85
N LYS A 150 17.52 7.57 -22.08
CA LYS A 150 17.64 8.43 -23.27
C LYS A 150 16.36 9.21 -23.53
N ASP A 151 15.21 8.58 -23.33
CA ASP A 151 13.89 9.24 -23.48
C ASP A 151 13.67 10.39 -22.49
N SER A 152 14.44 10.43 -21.39
CA SER A 152 14.41 11.52 -20.42
C SER A 152 15.10 12.80 -20.92
N GLY A 153 15.78 12.76 -22.07
CA GLY A 153 16.43 13.90 -22.71
C GLY A 153 17.47 14.58 -21.81
N ASP A 154 17.56 15.91 -21.88
CA ASP A 154 18.51 16.73 -21.10
C ASP A 154 18.05 16.99 -19.65
N SER A 155 17.22 16.10 -19.09
CA SER A 155 16.80 16.20 -17.69
C SER A 155 17.99 15.98 -16.76
N GLU A 156 17.97 16.63 -15.61
CA GLU A 156 18.88 16.32 -14.50
C GLU A 156 18.87 14.81 -14.21
N VAL A 157 20.04 14.19 -14.08
CA VAL A 157 20.19 12.73 -14.00
C VAL A 157 19.44 12.12 -12.81
N VAL A 158 19.40 12.81 -11.66
CA VAL A 158 18.62 12.38 -10.48
C VAL A 158 17.13 12.32 -10.82
N ARG A 159 16.62 13.36 -11.49
CA ARG A 159 15.22 13.42 -11.91
C ARG A 159 14.89 12.34 -12.94
N ALA A 160 15.79 12.12 -13.90
CA ALA A 160 15.64 11.04 -14.88
C ALA A 160 15.52 9.68 -14.16
N LEU A 161 16.44 9.35 -13.25
CA LEU A 161 16.40 8.10 -12.49
C LEU A 161 15.13 7.94 -11.66
N VAL A 162 14.68 8.99 -10.97
CA VAL A 162 13.44 8.98 -10.17
C VAL A 162 12.22 8.67 -11.04
N GLN A 163 12.13 9.28 -12.23
CA GLN A 163 11.02 9.07 -13.15
C GLN A 163 11.10 7.71 -13.85
N THR A 164 12.30 7.24 -14.20
CA THR A 164 12.51 5.96 -14.87
C THR A 164 12.31 4.77 -13.94
N LEU A 165 12.75 4.84 -12.68
CA LEU A 165 12.83 3.67 -11.78
C LEU A 165 11.87 3.73 -10.58
N SER A 166 11.01 4.74 -10.49
CA SER A 166 10.11 4.94 -9.33
C SER A 166 10.84 4.99 -7.98
N ILE A 167 12.12 5.39 -7.94
CA ILE A 167 12.92 5.47 -6.71
C ILE A 167 12.88 6.87 -6.09
N GLY A 168 13.12 6.98 -4.79
CA GLY A 168 13.23 8.27 -4.11
C GLY A 168 14.53 9.00 -4.48
N GLY A 169 14.51 10.33 -4.55
CA GLY A 169 15.68 11.15 -4.93
C GLY A 169 16.93 10.85 -4.12
N PHE A 170 16.78 10.68 -2.80
CA PHE A 170 17.88 10.25 -1.92
C PHE A 170 18.56 8.94 -2.37
N TYR A 171 17.78 7.97 -2.85
CA TYR A 171 18.33 6.72 -3.35
C TYR A 171 18.92 6.86 -4.76
N ALA A 172 18.37 7.75 -5.59
CA ALA A 172 18.95 8.06 -6.90
C ALA A 172 20.33 8.72 -6.76
N GLU A 173 20.48 9.68 -5.84
CA GLU A 173 21.76 10.31 -5.51
C GLU A 173 22.78 9.27 -5.00
N GLU A 174 22.38 8.37 -4.10
CA GLU A 174 23.26 7.31 -3.61
C GLU A 174 23.69 6.36 -4.74
N VAL A 175 22.78 5.99 -5.65
CA VAL A 175 23.14 5.14 -6.81
C VAL A 175 24.17 5.81 -7.70
N LEU A 176 24.03 7.12 -7.96
CA LEU A 176 24.99 7.88 -8.77
C LEU A 176 26.35 7.99 -8.07
N LEU A 177 26.35 8.23 -6.77
CA LEU A 177 27.56 8.27 -5.96
C LEU A 177 28.30 6.92 -6.00
N GLN A 178 27.60 5.80 -5.84
CA GLN A 178 28.17 4.44 -5.95
C GLN A 178 28.68 4.15 -7.37
N ALA A 179 28.10 4.78 -8.39
CA ALA A 179 28.54 4.67 -9.78
C ALA A 179 29.67 5.64 -10.15
N ALA A 180 30.14 6.48 -9.23
CA ALA A 180 31.11 7.56 -9.46
C ALA A 180 30.67 8.56 -10.55
N ILE A 181 29.37 8.89 -10.55
CA ILE A 181 28.77 9.92 -11.41
C ILE A 181 28.41 11.12 -10.51
N GLU A 182 28.96 12.29 -10.83
CA GLU A 182 28.74 13.57 -10.13
C GLU A 182 27.64 14.42 -10.78
#